data_AF-A0A1E4J104-F1
#
_entry.id   AF-A0A1E4J104-F1
#
_cell.length_a   1.000
_cell.length_b   1.000
_cell.length_c   1.000
_cell.angle_alpha   90.00
_cell.angle_beta   90.00
_cell.angle_gamma   90.00
#
_symmetry.space_group_name_H-M   'P 1'
#
loop_
_entity.id
_entity.type
_entity.pdbx_description
1 polymer ?
#
loop_
_entity_poly.entity_id
_entity_poly.type
_entity_poly.pdbx_seq_one_letter_code
_entity_poly.pdbx_strand_id
1 'polypeptide(L)'
;MNVEQLKLLAQRLRGVLERRNQPIGHSQSLDEIAALPGLRNWPEVLAFPHRVAAFELDILVAERLASRLKEHHAVDLMPRALLGVLVGNGTRQIAVQSINPWDTRKSAVYEVALESCEFAYMRVDASNCRNNERVVVVVDAQRFLSHWRADRNGHHVAEANGNPSTWIHDYKFEFAVDGFALGAANPVPLAQVGFWLKPNVRRSKMSNLMGDASEPSTTPVVAFTDGITRTFWLLVQGAPSFPVECSRSEAELLSHWCGASGVAPQSVAEITGMTDDSD
;
A
#
# COMPACT_ATOMS: atom_id res chain seq x y z
N MET A 1 -8.03 -1.12 21.05
CA MET A 1 -6.73 -0.44 20.79
C MET A 1 -5.87 -0.45 22.07
N ASN A 2 -4.57 -0.12 22.01
CA ASN A 2 -3.74 0.12 23.20
C ASN A 2 -2.89 1.40 23.06
N VAL A 3 -2.20 1.81 24.14
CA VAL A 3 -1.42 3.07 24.19
C VAL A 3 -0.28 3.08 23.18
N GLU A 4 0.43 1.95 23.00
CA GLU A 4 1.52 1.85 22.02
C GLU A 4 1.01 1.95 20.58
N GLN A 5 -0.15 1.37 20.30
CA GLN A 5 -0.81 1.53 19.00
C GLN A 5 -1.21 3.00 18.77
N LEU A 6 -1.74 3.72 19.77
CA LEU A 6 -2.00 5.16 19.64
C LEU A 6 -0.75 5.98 19.37
N LYS A 7 0.40 5.66 20.01
CA LYS A 7 1.68 6.32 19.70
C LYS A 7 2.10 6.11 18.26
N LEU A 8 1.89 4.91 17.71
CA LEU A 8 2.15 4.63 16.30
C LEU A 8 1.25 5.47 15.39
N LEU A 9 -0.03 5.64 15.74
CA LEU A 9 -0.94 6.53 15.01
C LEU A 9 -0.47 7.99 15.06
N ALA A 10 0.04 8.45 16.22
CA ALA A 10 0.56 9.81 16.37
C ALA A 10 1.81 10.03 15.50
N GLN A 11 2.69 9.03 15.42
CA GLN A 11 3.84 9.07 14.51
C GLN A 11 3.40 9.15 13.05
N ARG A 12 2.39 8.37 12.64
CA ARG A 12 1.84 8.41 11.27
C ARG A 12 1.21 9.78 10.96
N LEU A 13 0.40 10.31 11.88
CA LEU A 13 -0.19 11.65 11.75
C LEU A 13 0.89 12.73 11.61
N ARG A 14 1.97 12.63 12.38
CA ARG A 14 3.08 13.58 12.27
C ARG A 14 3.70 13.57 10.88
N GLY A 15 3.93 12.39 10.29
CA GLY A 15 4.43 12.27 8.92
C GLY A 15 3.51 12.94 7.88
N VAL A 16 2.19 12.71 7.99
CA VAL A 16 1.18 13.36 7.14
C VAL A 16 1.30 14.90 7.20
N LEU A 17 1.41 15.45 8.40
CA LEU A 17 1.47 16.90 8.60
C LEU A 17 2.83 17.50 8.19
N GLU A 18 3.94 16.80 8.45
CA GLU A 18 5.28 17.20 8.00
C GLU A 18 5.34 17.37 6.48
N ARG A 19 4.79 16.43 5.71
CA ARG A 19 4.76 16.52 4.24
C ARG A 19 3.88 17.64 3.69
N ARG A 20 2.87 18.05 4.46
CA ARG A 20 2.02 19.21 4.14
C ARG A 20 2.63 20.54 4.57
N ASN A 21 3.91 20.55 4.94
CA ASN A 21 4.61 21.74 5.45
C ASN A 21 3.92 22.34 6.69
N GLN A 22 3.31 21.47 7.50
CA GLN A 22 2.61 21.79 8.75
C GLN A 22 3.23 20.98 9.90
N PRO A 23 4.56 21.05 10.12
CA PRO A 23 5.22 20.17 11.09
C PRO A 23 4.71 20.46 12.51
N ILE A 24 4.30 19.40 13.21
CA ILE A 24 3.94 19.46 14.62
C ILE A 24 4.94 18.69 15.47
N GLY A 25 5.14 19.15 16.72
CA GLY A 25 6.01 18.47 17.67
C GLY A 25 5.46 17.10 18.10
N HIS A 26 6.33 16.26 18.67
CA HIS A 26 5.93 14.94 19.16
C HIS A 26 4.77 15.02 20.17
N SER A 27 4.85 15.88 21.18
CA SER A 27 3.79 16.05 22.18
C SER A 27 2.47 16.52 21.56
N GLN A 28 2.54 17.46 20.60
CA GLN A 28 1.34 17.92 19.88
C GLN A 28 0.69 16.78 19.11
N SER A 29 1.47 15.92 18.44
CA SER A 29 0.91 14.77 17.71
C SER A 29 0.18 13.78 18.63
N LEU A 30 0.66 13.61 19.86
CA LEU A 30 0.00 12.78 20.88
C LEU A 30 -1.31 13.43 21.36
N ASP A 31 -1.32 14.74 21.54
CA ASP A 31 -2.52 15.48 21.94
C ASP A 31 -3.60 15.46 20.87
N GLU A 32 -3.23 15.55 19.59
CA GLU A 32 -4.19 15.43 18.49
C GLU A 32 -4.78 14.02 18.41
N ILE A 33 -3.95 12.98 18.54
CA ILE A 33 -4.41 11.59 18.54
C ILE A 33 -5.27 11.23 19.75
N ALA A 34 -5.20 11.96 20.86
CA ALA A 34 -6.13 11.79 21.97
C ALA A 34 -7.60 11.97 21.55
N ALA A 35 -7.87 12.72 20.47
CA ALA A 35 -9.21 12.86 19.92
C ALA A 35 -9.79 11.53 19.42
N LEU A 36 -8.96 10.52 19.09
CA LEU A 36 -9.42 9.23 18.57
C LEU A 36 -10.28 8.43 19.58
N PRO A 37 -9.86 8.23 20.84
CA PRO A 37 -10.76 7.71 21.89
C PRO A 37 -11.75 8.75 22.45
N GLY A 38 -11.82 9.95 21.86
CA GLY A 38 -12.68 11.05 22.33
C GLY A 38 -12.15 11.75 23.59
N LEU A 39 -10.82 11.79 23.74
CA LEU A 39 -10.11 12.43 24.85
C LEU A 39 -9.51 13.77 24.39
N ARG A 40 -9.24 14.66 25.33
CA ARG A 40 -8.83 16.03 25.00
C ARG A 40 -7.32 16.14 24.74
N ASN A 41 -6.51 15.38 25.47
CA ASN A 41 -5.05 15.46 25.44
C ASN A 41 -4.42 14.13 25.88
N TRP A 42 -3.11 14.01 25.73
CA TRP A 42 -2.36 12.80 26.06
C TRP A 42 -2.42 12.42 27.55
N PRO A 43 -2.37 13.34 28.53
CA PRO A 43 -2.60 13.00 29.93
C PRO A 43 -3.93 12.27 30.18
N GLU A 44 -5.02 12.66 29.50
CA GLU A 44 -6.29 11.93 29.60
C GLU A 44 -6.20 10.51 29.03
N VAL A 45 -5.43 10.28 27.95
CA VAL A 45 -5.19 8.94 27.40
C VAL A 45 -4.58 8.01 28.45
N LEU A 46 -3.64 8.53 29.23
CA LEU A 46 -3.00 7.78 30.32
C LEU A 46 -3.93 7.59 31.53
N ALA A 47 -4.79 8.57 31.81
CA ALA A 47 -5.74 8.51 32.92
C ALA A 47 -6.94 7.57 32.66
N PHE A 48 -7.32 7.37 31.39
CA PHE A 48 -8.49 6.58 30.99
C PHE A 48 -8.15 5.41 30.06
N PRO A 49 -7.31 4.44 30.49
CA PRO A 49 -6.87 3.33 29.63
C PRO A 49 -8.03 2.44 29.15
N HIS A 50 -9.12 2.34 29.92
CA HIS A 50 -10.31 1.59 29.51
C HIS A 50 -11.00 2.20 28.28
N ARG A 51 -10.98 3.54 28.13
CA ARG A 51 -11.51 4.21 26.93
C ARG A 51 -10.64 3.94 25.71
N VAL A 52 -9.32 3.86 25.90
CA VAL A 52 -8.39 3.44 24.85
C VAL A 52 -8.61 1.99 24.45
N ALA A 53 -8.84 1.10 25.43
CA ALA A 53 -9.11 -0.30 25.17
C ALA A 53 -10.38 -0.51 24.35
N ALA A 54 -11.47 0.17 24.73
CA ALA A 54 -12.78 0.11 24.07
C ALA A 54 -12.85 0.87 22.73
N PHE A 55 -11.83 1.67 22.40
CA PHE A 55 -11.78 2.44 21.17
C PHE A 55 -11.45 1.55 19.96
N GLU A 56 -12.25 1.71 18.90
CA GLU A 56 -12.04 1.16 17.56
C GLU A 56 -11.81 2.30 16.57
N LEU A 57 -10.78 2.14 15.73
CA LEU A 57 -10.44 3.12 14.72
C LEU A 57 -11.35 2.92 13.49
N ASP A 58 -12.32 3.81 13.32
CA ASP A 58 -13.29 3.80 12.23
C ASP A 58 -13.38 5.16 11.51
N ILE A 59 -14.31 5.28 10.57
CA ILE A 59 -14.51 6.49 9.77
C ILE A 59 -15.01 7.68 10.62
N LEU A 60 -15.90 7.45 11.58
CA LEU A 60 -16.48 8.51 12.41
C LEU A 60 -15.39 9.13 13.29
N VAL A 61 -14.50 8.30 13.81
CA VAL A 61 -13.37 8.78 14.60
C VAL A 61 -12.38 9.55 13.73
N ALA A 62 -12.10 9.08 12.51
CA ALA A 62 -11.25 9.80 11.56
C ALA A 62 -11.85 11.17 11.17
N GLU A 63 -13.18 11.27 11.03
CA GLU A 63 -13.89 12.54 10.80
C GLU A 63 -13.69 13.54 11.95
N ARG A 64 -13.74 13.07 13.20
CA ARG A 64 -13.46 13.92 14.37
C ARG A 64 -12.01 14.41 14.36
N LEU A 65 -11.06 13.54 14.07
CA LEU A 65 -9.66 13.94 13.97
C LEU A 65 -9.44 14.95 12.84
N ALA A 66 -10.02 14.71 11.66
CA ALA A 66 -9.93 15.65 10.53
C ALA A 66 -10.53 17.02 10.89
N SER A 67 -11.70 17.05 11.53
CA SER A 67 -12.32 18.29 12.02
C SER A 67 -11.41 19.03 13.00
N ARG A 68 -10.81 18.31 13.95
CA ARG A 68 -9.88 18.88 14.92
C ARG A 68 -8.63 19.45 14.26
N LEU A 69 -8.06 18.75 13.29
CA LEU A 69 -6.89 19.21 12.54
C LEU A 69 -7.20 20.44 11.68
N LYS A 70 -8.42 20.53 11.14
CA LYS A 70 -8.91 21.71 10.45
C LYS A 70 -9.02 22.91 11.39
N GLU A 71 -9.54 22.70 12.61
CA GLU A 71 -9.68 23.76 13.61
C GLU A 71 -8.33 24.23 14.17
N HIS A 72 -7.44 23.31 14.51
CA HIS A 72 -6.18 23.63 15.19
C HIS A 72 -5.04 24.03 14.24
N HIS A 73 -5.00 23.44 13.05
CA HIS A 73 -3.86 23.57 12.12
C HIS A 73 -4.26 24.09 10.73
N ALA A 74 -5.55 24.41 10.51
CA ALA A 74 -6.09 24.81 9.21
C ALA A 74 -5.82 23.78 8.09
N VAL A 75 -5.73 22.49 8.45
CA VAL A 75 -5.49 21.40 7.50
C VAL A 75 -6.80 20.67 7.21
N ASP A 76 -7.26 20.75 5.96
CA ASP A 76 -8.40 19.96 5.48
C ASP A 76 -7.91 18.60 4.96
N LEU A 77 -8.43 17.51 5.55
CA LEU A 77 -8.05 16.13 5.23
C LEU A 77 -9.31 15.32 4.91
N MET A 78 -9.25 14.47 3.87
CA MET A 78 -10.35 13.54 3.61
C MET A 78 -10.34 12.45 4.70
N PRO A 79 -11.41 12.32 5.53
CA PRO A 79 -11.42 11.41 6.66
C PRO A 79 -11.13 9.95 6.30
N ARG A 80 -11.62 9.50 5.13
CA ARG A 80 -11.38 8.13 4.65
C ARG A 80 -9.93 7.88 4.26
N ALA A 81 -9.29 8.82 3.57
CA ALA A 81 -7.88 8.69 3.22
C ALA A 81 -6.99 8.78 4.47
N LEU A 82 -7.33 9.67 5.41
CA LEU A 82 -6.68 9.75 6.73
C LEU A 82 -6.78 8.42 7.48
N LEU A 83 -7.97 7.81 7.55
CA LEU A 83 -8.15 6.49 8.14
C LEU A 83 -7.24 5.45 7.49
N GLY A 84 -7.17 5.42 6.15
CA GLY A 84 -6.32 4.50 5.41
C GLY A 84 -4.82 4.64 5.74
N VAL A 85 -4.33 5.89 5.81
CA VAL A 85 -2.95 6.20 6.21
C VAL A 85 -2.70 5.81 7.66
N LEU A 86 -3.64 6.13 8.57
CA LEU A 86 -3.51 5.80 9.99
C LEU A 86 -3.51 4.30 10.25
N VAL A 87 -4.33 3.51 9.54
CA VAL A 87 -4.34 2.04 9.65
C VAL A 87 -3.11 1.43 8.99
N GLY A 88 -2.53 2.09 7.99
CA GLY A 88 -1.49 1.52 7.13
C GLY A 88 -2.08 0.64 6.02
N ASN A 89 -3.39 0.73 5.80
CA ASN A 89 -4.07 0.13 4.67
C ASN A 89 -5.22 1.04 4.23
N GLY A 90 -5.02 1.75 3.12
CA GLY A 90 -6.00 2.67 2.56
C GLY A 90 -6.44 2.31 1.15
N THR A 91 -6.18 1.09 0.71
CA THR A 91 -6.57 0.60 -0.61
C THR A 91 -7.89 -0.16 -0.50
N ARG A 92 -8.86 0.19 -1.34
CA ARG A 92 -10.10 -0.58 -1.46
C ARG A 92 -10.64 -0.55 -2.88
N GLN A 93 -11.33 -1.63 -3.26
CA GLN A 93 -12.14 -1.64 -4.47
C GLN A 93 -13.39 -0.78 -4.25
N ILE A 94 -13.73 0.06 -5.23
CA ILE A 94 -14.85 1.00 -5.14
C ILE A 94 -15.90 0.80 -6.22
N ALA A 95 -15.54 0.16 -7.34
CA ALA A 95 -16.44 -0.06 -8.45
C ALA A 95 -16.00 -1.26 -9.30
N VAL A 96 -16.97 -1.82 -10.02
CA VAL A 96 -16.75 -2.70 -11.17
C VAL A 96 -17.54 -2.08 -12.32
N GLN A 97 -16.83 -1.57 -13.33
CA GLN A 97 -17.45 -0.81 -14.41
C GLN A 97 -16.71 -1.01 -15.72
N SER A 98 -17.39 -0.82 -16.86
CA SER A 98 -16.68 -0.68 -18.12
C SER A 98 -16.05 0.71 -18.20
N ILE A 99 -14.75 0.77 -18.52
CA ILE A 99 -14.01 2.03 -18.67
C ILE A 99 -14.24 2.63 -20.06
N ASN A 100 -14.47 1.79 -21.07
CA ASN A 100 -14.78 2.21 -22.43
C ASN A 100 -16.23 1.82 -22.75
N PRO A 101 -17.13 2.76 -23.08
CA PRO A 101 -18.54 2.46 -23.38
C PRO A 101 -18.77 1.41 -24.47
N TRP A 102 -17.79 1.22 -25.35
CA TRP A 102 -17.82 0.26 -26.45
C TRP A 102 -17.23 -1.11 -26.10
N ASP A 103 -16.68 -1.24 -24.89
CA ASP A 103 -16.07 -2.46 -24.39
C ASP A 103 -17.00 -3.11 -23.38
N THR A 104 -17.34 -4.38 -23.62
CA THR A 104 -18.16 -5.17 -22.70
C THR A 104 -17.36 -5.65 -21.49
N ARG A 105 -16.01 -5.56 -21.54
CA ARG A 105 -15.14 -5.95 -20.45
C ARG A 105 -15.29 -4.98 -19.28
N LYS A 106 -15.29 -5.56 -18.09
CA LYS A 106 -15.38 -4.82 -16.84
C LYS A 106 -13.98 -4.62 -16.27
N SER A 107 -13.79 -3.48 -15.64
CA SER A 107 -12.61 -3.15 -14.86
C SER A 107 -13.00 -3.00 -13.40
N ALA A 108 -12.20 -3.58 -12.51
CA ALA A 108 -12.29 -3.24 -11.10
C ALA A 108 -11.48 -1.99 -10.82
N VAL A 109 -12.09 -1.02 -10.16
CA VAL A 109 -11.44 0.25 -9.79
C VAL A 109 -11.17 0.25 -8.29
N TYR A 110 -9.95 0.64 -7.94
CA TYR A 110 -9.47 0.79 -6.58
C TYR A 110 -9.18 2.27 -6.30
N GLU A 111 -9.56 2.73 -5.12
CA GLU A 111 -8.95 3.93 -4.53
C GLU A 111 -7.74 3.50 -3.69
N VAL A 112 -6.70 4.32 -3.71
CA VAL A 112 -5.46 4.14 -2.95
C VAL A 112 -5.21 5.40 -2.15
N ALA A 113 -5.33 5.32 -0.82
CA ALA A 113 -5.04 6.47 0.03
C ALA A 113 -3.57 6.88 -0.08
N LEU A 114 -3.34 8.18 -0.20
CA LEU A 114 -2.02 8.78 -0.23
C LEU A 114 -1.71 9.45 1.11
N GLU A 115 -0.43 9.67 1.39
CA GLU A 115 0.00 10.39 2.60
C GLU A 115 -0.51 11.83 2.62
N SER A 116 -0.86 12.41 1.46
CA SER A 116 -1.59 13.67 1.37
C SER A 116 -3.01 13.60 1.93
N CYS A 117 -3.52 12.43 2.32
CA CYS A 117 -4.92 12.17 2.64
C CYS A 117 -5.87 12.50 1.48
N GLU A 118 -5.45 12.15 0.27
CA GLU A 118 -6.26 12.10 -0.95
C GLU A 118 -6.21 10.68 -1.53
N PHE A 119 -6.83 10.47 -2.69
CA PHE A 119 -6.84 9.18 -3.37
C PHE A 119 -6.18 9.24 -4.74
N ALA A 120 -5.32 8.26 -5.00
CA ALA A 120 -5.03 7.82 -6.35
C ALA A 120 -6.04 6.74 -6.77
N TYR A 121 -6.25 6.57 -8.07
CA TYR A 121 -7.16 5.58 -8.61
C TYR A 121 -6.43 4.61 -9.51
N MET A 122 -6.65 3.32 -9.27
CA MET A 122 -6.03 2.24 -10.04
C MET A 122 -7.07 1.27 -10.56
N ARG A 123 -6.74 0.48 -11.58
CA ARG A 123 -7.65 -0.54 -12.12
C ARG A 123 -6.96 -1.82 -12.56
N VAL A 124 -7.72 -2.91 -12.51
CA VAL A 124 -7.46 -4.13 -13.26
C VAL A 124 -8.57 -4.34 -14.28
N ASP A 125 -8.20 -4.64 -15.51
CA ASP A 125 -9.14 -4.89 -16.60
C ASP A 125 -9.35 -6.40 -16.77
N ALA A 126 -10.61 -6.84 -16.87
CA ALA A 126 -10.90 -8.19 -17.33
C ALA A 126 -10.44 -8.37 -18.79
N SER A 127 -10.02 -9.58 -19.13
CA SER A 127 -9.71 -10.01 -20.49
C SER A 127 -10.70 -11.09 -20.95
N ASN A 128 -10.60 -11.57 -22.18
CA ASN A 128 -11.44 -12.68 -22.66
C ASN A 128 -10.97 -14.04 -22.12
N CYS A 129 -9.74 -14.08 -21.60
CA CYS A 129 -9.12 -15.29 -21.09
C CYS A 129 -8.26 -14.98 -19.86
N ARG A 130 -7.92 -16.03 -19.10
CA ARG A 130 -7.02 -16.02 -17.95
C ARG A 130 -7.47 -15.13 -16.78
N ASN A 131 -8.74 -14.73 -16.71
CA ASN A 131 -9.29 -13.97 -15.59
C ASN A 131 -9.25 -14.78 -14.28
N ASN A 132 -9.31 -16.11 -14.39
CA ASN A 132 -9.11 -16.98 -13.24
C ASN A 132 -7.65 -17.11 -12.83
N GLU A 133 -6.69 -16.92 -13.74
CA GLU A 133 -5.25 -17.09 -13.47
C GLU A 133 -4.58 -15.80 -12.97
N ARG A 134 -5.22 -14.64 -13.20
CA ARG A 134 -4.75 -13.32 -12.77
C ARG A 134 -5.38 -13.01 -11.41
N VAL A 135 -4.55 -12.66 -10.43
CA VAL A 135 -4.98 -12.38 -9.06
C VAL A 135 -4.52 -11.01 -8.64
N VAL A 136 -5.41 -10.25 -8.02
CA VAL A 136 -5.07 -8.98 -7.38
C VAL A 136 -4.72 -9.22 -5.93
N VAL A 137 -3.57 -8.72 -5.51
CA VAL A 137 -3.14 -8.68 -4.11
C VAL A 137 -2.97 -7.22 -3.71
N VAL A 138 -3.65 -6.80 -2.64
CA VAL A 138 -3.35 -5.51 -2.01
C VAL A 138 -2.16 -5.70 -1.10
N VAL A 139 -1.05 -5.03 -1.42
CA VAL A 139 0.22 -5.18 -0.70
C VAL A 139 0.47 -4.01 0.25
N ASP A 140 1.07 -4.28 1.41
CA ASP A 140 1.74 -3.30 2.26
C ASP A 140 2.98 -2.77 1.53
N ALA A 141 3.05 -1.46 1.36
CA ALA A 141 4.07 -0.82 0.53
C ALA A 141 5.50 -1.06 1.04
N GLN A 142 5.69 -1.10 2.36
CA GLN A 142 7.02 -1.25 2.96
C GLN A 142 7.50 -2.70 2.91
N ARG A 143 6.60 -3.67 3.16
CA ARG A 143 6.92 -5.10 3.01
C ARG A 143 7.23 -5.42 1.55
N PHE A 144 6.39 -4.94 0.63
CA PHE A 144 6.60 -5.10 -0.81
C PHE A 144 7.97 -4.54 -1.24
N LEU A 145 8.28 -3.29 -0.88
CA LEU A 145 9.57 -2.66 -1.21
C LEU A 145 10.77 -3.42 -0.58
N SER A 146 10.61 -3.93 0.64
CA SER A 146 11.65 -4.71 1.30
C SER A 146 11.96 -6.02 0.56
N HIS A 147 10.93 -6.73 0.09
CA HIS A 147 11.09 -7.94 -0.71
C HIS A 147 11.56 -7.67 -2.14
N TRP A 148 11.23 -6.50 -2.71
CA TRP A 148 11.81 -6.09 -4.00
C TRP A 148 13.31 -5.80 -3.87
N ARG A 149 13.72 -5.10 -2.81
CA ARG A 149 15.14 -4.83 -2.49
C ARG A 149 15.94 -6.10 -2.14
N ALA A 150 15.25 -7.17 -1.73
CA ALA A 150 15.90 -8.42 -1.37
C ALA A 150 16.57 -9.12 -2.57
N ASP A 151 16.13 -8.86 -3.81
CA ASP A 151 16.79 -9.40 -4.99
C ASP A 151 18.05 -8.60 -5.38
N ARG A 152 19.15 -8.90 -4.69
CA ARG A 152 20.47 -8.29 -4.91
C ARG A 152 21.08 -8.52 -6.29
N ASN A 153 20.58 -9.49 -7.05
CA ASN A 153 21.07 -9.77 -8.41
C ASN A 153 19.93 -9.69 -9.44
N GLY A 154 18.82 -9.04 -9.09
CA GLY A 154 17.68 -8.85 -10.00
C GLY A 154 17.98 -7.81 -11.08
N HIS A 155 17.27 -7.88 -12.19
CA HIS A 155 17.41 -6.94 -13.31
C HIS A 155 17.16 -5.48 -12.90
N HIS A 156 16.32 -5.26 -11.89
CA HIS A 156 15.90 -3.93 -11.41
C HIS A 156 16.48 -3.58 -10.04
N VAL A 157 17.71 -4.03 -9.75
CA VAL A 157 18.34 -3.82 -8.44
C VAL A 157 18.64 -2.34 -8.17
N ALA A 158 18.98 -1.55 -9.20
CA ALA A 158 19.24 -0.12 -9.04
C ALA A 158 17.95 0.64 -8.70
N GLU A 159 16.87 0.30 -9.41
CA GLU A 159 15.52 0.80 -9.23
C GLU A 159 14.99 0.48 -7.82
N ALA A 160 15.10 -0.77 -7.39
CA ALA A 160 14.64 -1.20 -6.06
C ALA A 160 15.39 -0.49 -4.92
N ASN A 161 16.70 -0.28 -5.08
CA ASN A 161 17.55 0.38 -4.08
C ASN A 161 17.53 1.91 -4.16
N GLY A 162 16.77 2.48 -5.09
CA GLY A 162 16.46 3.90 -5.10
C GLY A 162 15.61 4.34 -3.90
N ASN A 163 15.31 5.62 -3.87
CA ASN A 163 14.47 6.27 -2.87
C ASN A 163 13.70 7.43 -3.53
N PRO A 164 12.79 8.13 -2.82
CA PRO A 164 12.00 9.19 -3.42
C PRO A 164 12.80 10.26 -4.16
N SER A 165 14.00 10.64 -3.70
CA SER A 165 14.81 11.66 -4.40
C SER A 165 15.44 11.15 -5.70
N THR A 166 15.58 9.83 -5.89
CA THR A 166 16.08 9.25 -7.13
C THR A 166 14.95 8.81 -8.05
N TRP A 167 13.84 8.32 -7.50
CA TRP A 167 12.71 7.80 -8.27
C TRP A 167 11.97 8.87 -9.07
N ILE A 168 11.91 10.11 -8.56
CA ILE A 168 11.34 11.25 -9.29
C ILE A 168 12.09 11.56 -10.60
N HIS A 169 13.31 11.05 -10.76
CA HIS A 169 14.13 11.21 -11.96
C HIS A 169 14.04 10.00 -12.91
N ASP A 170 13.17 9.02 -12.64
CA ASP A 170 12.87 7.98 -13.62
C ASP A 170 12.32 8.62 -14.89
N TYR A 171 12.81 8.18 -16.05
CA TYR A 171 12.48 8.82 -17.33
C TYR A 171 10.99 8.74 -17.69
N LYS A 172 10.21 7.87 -17.04
CA LYS A 172 8.76 7.77 -17.19
C LYS A 172 7.98 8.42 -16.04
N PHE A 173 8.65 8.99 -15.03
CA PHE A 173 7.98 9.45 -13.81
C PHE A 173 6.90 10.49 -14.12
N GLU A 174 7.19 11.45 -14.98
CA GLU A 174 6.22 12.46 -15.44
C GLU A 174 4.99 11.83 -16.12
N PHE A 175 5.14 10.74 -16.87
CA PHE A 175 3.97 10.03 -17.43
C PHE A 175 3.12 9.38 -16.34
N ALA A 176 3.71 8.94 -15.23
CA ALA A 176 2.94 8.47 -14.09
C ALA A 176 2.23 9.63 -13.39
N VAL A 177 2.87 10.80 -13.25
CA VAL A 177 2.22 12.02 -12.74
C VAL A 177 0.99 12.36 -13.58
N ASP A 178 1.15 12.47 -14.90
CA ASP A 178 0.05 12.76 -15.83
C ASP A 178 -1.04 11.69 -15.78
N GLY A 179 -0.65 10.41 -15.72
CA GLY A 179 -1.59 9.29 -15.66
C GLY A 179 -2.45 9.32 -14.39
N PHE A 180 -1.85 9.54 -13.22
CA PHE A 180 -2.57 9.61 -11.95
C PHE A 180 -3.40 10.89 -11.80
N ALA A 181 -3.02 12.00 -12.46
CA ALA A 181 -3.77 13.25 -12.44
C ALA A 181 -5.19 13.12 -13.05
N LEU A 182 -5.43 12.12 -13.90
CA LEU A 182 -6.76 11.85 -14.47
C LEU A 182 -7.76 11.28 -13.45
N GLY A 183 -7.29 10.81 -12.30
CA GLY A 183 -8.11 10.33 -11.20
C GLY A 183 -9.09 9.21 -11.57
N ALA A 184 -10.28 9.23 -10.97
CA ALA A 184 -11.31 8.21 -11.17
C ALA A 184 -11.85 8.12 -12.63
N ALA A 185 -11.66 9.18 -13.42
CA ALA A 185 -12.12 9.21 -14.82
C ALA A 185 -11.26 8.31 -15.73
N ASN A 186 -9.98 8.11 -15.40
CA ASN A 186 -9.11 7.18 -16.10
C ASN A 186 -8.09 6.55 -15.12
N PRO A 187 -8.52 5.58 -14.29
CA PRO A 187 -7.67 4.98 -13.27
C PRO A 187 -6.44 4.28 -13.88
N VAL A 188 -5.29 4.37 -13.23
CA VAL A 188 -4.03 3.81 -13.75
C VAL A 188 -4.03 2.27 -13.66
N PRO A 189 -3.62 1.52 -14.70
CA PRO A 189 -3.56 0.06 -14.63
C PRO A 189 -2.61 -0.47 -13.54
N LEU A 190 -2.97 -1.58 -12.88
CA LEU A 190 -2.12 -2.22 -11.87
C LEU A 190 -0.72 -2.54 -12.39
N ALA A 191 0.26 -2.55 -11.50
CA ALA A 191 1.56 -3.14 -11.80
C ALA A 191 1.42 -4.67 -11.86
N GLN A 192 2.15 -5.30 -12.78
CA GLN A 192 2.22 -6.75 -12.90
C GLN A 192 3.52 -7.24 -12.27
N VAL A 193 3.41 -8.13 -11.29
CA VAL A 193 4.53 -8.55 -10.46
C VAL A 193 4.62 -10.06 -10.37
N GLY A 194 5.83 -10.53 -10.11
CA GLY A 194 6.12 -11.90 -9.75
C GLY A 194 6.64 -12.02 -8.32
N PHE A 195 6.39 -13.17 -7.68
CA PHE A 195 6.89 -13.49 -6.35
C PHE A 195 7.38 -14.93 -6.25
N TRP A 196 8.59 -15.14 -5.72
CA TRP A 196 9.11 -16.49 -5.49
C TRP A 196 10.15 -16.53 -4.35
N LEU A 197 10.46 -17.73 -3.90
CA LEU A 197 11.52 -17.99 -2.93
C LEU A 197 12.83 -18.27 -3.68
N LYS A 198 13.76 -17.29 -3.67
CA LYS A 198 15.06 -17.40 -4.35
C LYS A 198 16.06 -18.18 -3.48
N PRO A 199 16.67 -19.28 -3.96
CA PRO A 199 17.68 -19.99 -3.19
C PRO A 199 18.91 -19.11 -2.92
N ASN A 200 19.41 -19.12 -1.67
CA ASN A 200 20.65 -18.44 -1.34
C ASN A 200 21.84 -19.27 -1.81
N VAL A 201 22.45 -18.88 -2.94
CA VAL A 201 23.68 -19.51 -3.42
C VAL A 201 24.86 -19.00 -2.59
N ARG A 202 25.45 -19.87 -1.75
CA ARG A 202 26.69 -19.57 -1.01
C ARG A 202 27.82 -19.29 -2.02
N ARG A 203 28.30 -18.04 -2.05
CA ARG A 203 29.25 -17.56 -3.08
C ARG A 203 30.73 -17.92 -2.83
N SER A 204 31.08 -18.68 -1.78
CA SER A 204 32.49 -18.94 -1.45
C SER A 204 32.90 -20.39 -1.73
N LYS A 205 33.99 -20.58 -2.50
CA LYS A 205 34.69 -21.87 -2.63
C LYS A 205 35.07 -22.49 -1.28
N MET A 206 35.20 -21.65 -0.24
CA MET A 206 35.63 -22.03 1.10
C MET A 206 34.51 -22.67 1.92
N SER A 207 33.23 -22.32 1.69
CA SER A 207 32.10 -22.96 2.40
C SER A 207 31.85 -24.40 1.95
N ASN A 208 32.18 -24.73 0.70
CA ASN A 208 32.12 -26.12 0.21
C ASN A 208 33.20 -27.01 0.85
N LEU A 209 34.30 -26.42 1.32
CA LEU A 209 35.38 -27.13 2.01
C LEU A 209 35.06 -27.41 3.49
N MET A 210 34.21 -26.59 4.11
CA MET A 210 33.91 -26.67 5.56
C MET A 210 32.65 -27.46 5.91
N GLY A 211 32.02 -28.15 4.95
CA GLY A 211 30.97 -29.15 5.24
C GLY A 211 29.79 -28.64 6.05
N ASP A 212 29.46 -27.36 5.94
CA ASP A 212 28.38 -26.75 6.72
C ASP A 212 27.02 -27.12 6.11
N ALA A 213 26.42 -28.15 6.69
CA ALA A 213 25.15 -28.77 6.30
C ALA A 213 23.91 -27.96 6.74
N SER A 214 23.99 -26.64 6.75
CA SER A 214 22.80 -25.80 6.97
C SER A 214 21.85 -25.95 5.78
N GLU A 215 20.54 -26.13 6.04
CA GLU A 215 19.54 -26.15 4.97
C GLU A 215 19.67 -24.92 4.06
N PRO A 216 19.46 -25.09 2.73
CA PRO A 216 19.48 -23.97 1.81
C PRO A 216 18.39 -22.97 2.20
N SER A 217 18.80 -21.87 2.81
CA SER A 217 17.88 -20.76 3.08
C SER A 217 17.40 -20.16 1.76
N THR A 218 16.13 -19.78 1.74
CA THR A 218 15.56 -19.04 0.62
C THR A 218 15.31 -17.59 1.03
N THR A 219 15.31 -16.71 0.05
CA THR A 219 14.95 -15.30 0.23
C THR A 219 13.70 -15.01 -0.59
N PRO A 220 12.58 -14.62 0.04
CA PRO A 220 11.40 -14.14 -0.68
C PRO A 220 11.72 -12.87 -1.46
N VAL A 221 11.43 -12.89 -2.76
CA VAL A 221 11.72 -11.79 -3.68
C VAL A 221 10.48 -11.38 -4.47
N VAL A 222 10.37 -10.08 -4.71
CA VAL A 222 9.42 -9.48 -5.65
C VAL A 222 10.17 -9.04 -6.90
N ALA A 223 9.58 -9.25 -8.07
CA ALA A 223 10.04 -8.65 -9.32
C ALA A 223 8.88 -8.09 -10.14
N PHE A 224 9.21 -7.26 -11.11
CA PHE A 224 8.24 -6.61 -11.99
C PHE A 224 8.25 -7.24 -13.38
N THR A 225 7.06 -7.49 -13.90
CA THR A 225 6.81 -7.69 -15.33
C THR A 225 6.50 -6.36 -16.00
N ASP A 226 5.68 -5.52 -15.35
CA ASP A 226 5.37 -4.14 -15.77
C ASP A 226 4.98 -3.28 -14.54
N GLY A 227 5.12 -1.96 -14.66
CA GLY A 227 4.56 -1.02 -13.69
C GLY A 227 5.56 -0.49 -12.65
N ILE A 228 6.87 -0.60 -12.89
CA ILE A 228 7.91 -0.03 -12.02
C ILE A 228 7.65 1.45 -11.73
N THR A 229 7.48 2.27 -12.76
CA THR A 229 7.33 3.73 -12.61
C THR A 229 6.05 4.12 -11.87
N ARG A 230 4.92 3.45 -12.11
CA ARG A 230 3.68 3.76 -11.40
C ARG A 230 3.77 3.32 -9.92
N THR A 231 4.52 2.26 -9.62
CA THR A 231 4.85 1.91 -8.24
C THR A 231 5.80 2.92 -7.59
N PHE A 232 6.80 3.43 -8.29
CA PHE A 232 7.62 4.55 -7.79
C PHE A 232 6.77 5.74 -7.41
N TRP A 233 5.84 6.15 -8.28
CA TRP A 233 4.95 7.26 -8.00
C TRP A 233 4.16 7.02 -6.71
N LEU A 234 3.53 5.85 -6.54
CA LEU A 234 2.80 5.49 -5.32
C LEU A 234 3.66 5.55 -4.06
N LEU A 235 4.91 5.05 -4.14
CA LEU A 235 5.86 5.08 -3.03
C LEU A 235 6.32 6.52 -2.70
N VAL A 236 6.53 7.36 -3.71
CA VAL A 236 6.85 8.79 -3.54
C VAL A 236 5.69 9.52 -2.85
N GLN A 237 4.45 9.24 -3.27
CA GLN A 237 3.22 9.80 -2.66
C GLN A 237 2.86 9.18 -1.30
N GLY A 238 3.69 8.26 -0.79
CA GLY A 238 3.52 7.67 0.54
C GLY A 238 2.29 6.79 0.68
N ALA A 239 1.84 6.15 -0.41
CA ALA A 239 0.77 5.16 -0.34
C ALA A 239 1.14 4.05 0.66
N PRO A 240 0.32 3.78 1.70
CA PRO A 240 0.64 2.78 2.71
C PRO A 240 0.42 1.35 2.19
N SER A 241 -0.52 1.20 1.26
CA SER A 241 -0.82 -0.04 0.55
C SER A 241 -1.22 0.28 -0.89
N PHE A 242 -1.12 -0.68 -1.80
CA PHE A 242 -1.64 -0.55 -3.17
C PHE A 242 -1.92 -1.92 -3.80
N PRO A 243 -2.83 -2.02 -4.80
CA PRO A 243 -3.11 -3.26 -5.48
C PRO A 243 -2.06 -3.55 -6.57
N VAL A 244 -1.64 -4.81 -6.66
CA VAL A 244 -0.80 -5.34 -7.73
C VAL A 244 -1.45 -6.59 -8.33
N GLU A 245 -1.15 -6.88 -9.59
CA GLU A 245 -1.59 -8.08 -10.28
C GLU A 245 -0.45 -9.10 -10.33
N CYS A 246 -0.72 -10.36 -10.00
CA CYS A 246 0.21 -11.47 -10.13
C CYS A 246 -0.47 -12.73 -10.67
N SER A 247 0.32 -13.79 -10.89
CA SER A 247 -0.22 -15.10 -11.24
C SER A 247 -0.90 -15.77 -10.02
N ARG A 248 -1.89 -16.62 -10.27
CA ARG A 248 -2.59 -17.38 -9.22
C ARG A 248 -1.63 -18.25 -8.40
N SER A 249 -0.64 -18.86 -9.04
CA SER A 249 0.35 -19.72 -8.36
C SER A 249 1.22 -18.98 -7.34
N GLU A 250 1.31 -17.66 -7.43
CA GLU A 250 2.18 -16.83 -6.59
C GLU A 250 1.40 -16.00 -5.57
N ALA A 251 0.08 -15.85 -5.76
CA ALA A 251 -0.75 -14.94 -4.99
C ALA A 251 -0.78 -15.22 -3.48
N GLU A 252 -0.85 -16.49 -3.08
CA GLU A 252 -0.84 -16.88 -1.67
C GLU A 252 0.48 -16.50 -0.99
N LEU A 253 1.61 -16.77 -1.65
CA LEU A 253 2.92 -16.40 -1.14
C LEU A 253 3.08 -14.87 -1.10
N LEU A 254 2.74 -14.16 -2.18
CA LEU A 254 2.81 -12.70 -2.22
C LEU A 254 1.94 -12.09 -1.11
N SER A 255 0.72 -12.59 -0.90
CA SER A 255 -0.17 -12.13 0.17
C SER A 255 0.36 -12.44 1.56
N HIS A 256 0.99 -13.61 1.76
CA HIS A 256 1.57 -13.96 3.04
C HIS A 256 2.70 -13.01 3.45
N TRP A 257 3.60 -12.70 2.50
CA TRP A 257 4.79 -11.89 2.79
C TRP A 257 4.55 -10.38 2.67
N CYS A 258 3.72 -9.98 1.71
CA CYS A 258 3.51 -8.57 1.37
C CYS A 258 2.07 -8.10 1.55
N GLY A 259 1.10 -8.96 1.83
CA GLY A 259 -0.32 -8.59 1.88
C GLY A 259 -0.64 -7.55 2.96
N ALA A 260 -1.50 -6.60 2.61
CA ALA A 260 -2.08 -5.66 3.56
C ALA A 260 -3.04 -6.38 4.51
N SER A 261 -3.07 -5.97 5.78
CA SER A 261 -3.89 -6.63 6.80
C SER A 261 -5.38 -6.57 6.46
N GLY A 262 -6.05 -7.71 6.60
CA GLY A 262 -7.50 -7.85 6.43
C GLY A 262 -7.98 -7.91 4.98
N VAL A 263 -7.08 -8.02 4.00
CA VAL A 263 -7.44 -8.13 2.57
C VAL A 263 -6.97 -9.47 2.02
N ALA A 264 -7.92 -10.27 1.54
CA ALA A 264 -7.61 -11.53 0.87
C ALA A 264 -7.29 -11.29 -0.62
N PRO A 265 -6.41 -12.08 -1.24
CA PRO A 265 -6.25 -12.11 -2.68
C PRO A 265 -7.56 -12.49 -3.36
N GLN A 266 -7.84 -11.88 -4.51
CA GLN A 266 -9.03 -12.21 -5.30
C GLN A 266 -8.66 -12.29 -6.77
N SER A 267 -9.23 -13.25 -7.49
CA SER A 267 -9.00 -13.36 -8.93
C SER A 267 -9.71 -12.25 -9.69
N VAL A 268 -9.19 -11.91 -10.88
CA VAL A 268 -9.85 -10.94 -11.77
C VAL A 268 -11.27 -11.40 -12.11
N ALA A 269 -11.48 -12.71 -12.27
CA ALA A 269 -12.82 -13.30 -12.48
C ALA A 269 -13.75 -13.06 -11.28
N GLU A 270 -13.33 -13.33 -10.05
CA GLU A 270 -14.12 -13.08 -8.84
C GLU A 270 -14.46 -11.59 -8.68
N ILE A 271 -13.50 -10.72 -8.93
CA ILE A 271 -13.64 -9.28 -8.73
C ILE A 271 -14.57 -8.66 -9.77
N THR A 272 -14.41 -9.04 -11.05
CA THR A 272 -15.13 -8.40 -12.16
C THR A 272 -16.43 -9.12 -12.53
N GLY A 273 -16.58 -10.36 -12.07
CA GLY A 273 -17.66 -11.27 -12.47
C GLY A 273 -17.52 -11.80 -13.90
N MET A 274 -16.36 -11.62 -14.55
CA MET A 274 -16.11 -12.06 -15.92
C MET A 274 -15.27 -13.34 -15.89
N THR A 275 -15.89 -14.47 -16.22
CA THR A 275 -15.19 -15.74 -16.38
C THR A 275 -14.44 -15.76 -17.71
N ASP A 276 -13.54 -16.73 -17.87
CA ASP A 276 -12.97 -17.03 -19.17
C ASP A 276 -14.10 -17.47 -20.11
N ASP A 277 -14.07 -17.01 -21.36
CA ASP A 277 -14.97 -17.57 -22.37
C ASP A 277 -14.68 -19.07 -22.45
N SER A 278 -15.69 -19.90 -22.13
CA SER A 278 -15.58 -21.34 -22.33
C SER A 278 -15.42 -21.58 -23.83
N ASP A 279 -14.22 -22.02 -24.25
CA ASP A 279 -13.99 -22.55 -25.60
C ASP A 279 -14.96 -23.71 -25.92
#